data_AF-A0A445CGK5-F1
#
_entry.id   AF-A0A445CGK5-F1
#
_cell.length_a   1.000
_cell.length_b   1.000
_cell.length_c   1.000
_cell.angle_alpha   90.00
_cell.angle_beta   90.00
_cell.angle_gamma   90.00
#
_symmetry.space_group_name_H-M   'P 1'
#
loop_
_entity.id
_entity.type
_entity.pdbx_description
1 polymer ?
#
loop_
_entity_poly.entity_id
_entity_poly.type
_entity_poly.pdbx_seq_one_letter_code
_entity_poly.pdbx_strand_id
1 'polypeptide(L)'
;MDSNKDSSVNDVVLQILLVVLMAFSFYFIHDAPKKLFSTLRNRNQAHVQANHHFVRGAQILAKARASPSRSSASSLAKQAQDEARQAIALDPTDAAAHLLIALALDLRGLSAAAIDSLDAALSPALARSLSDGERADALVKRAELRMTMGPGQRGRADPAMADLQEALRISPKNAKALFLLGKYYEGKKMEKEAIEAYMEALKAEPQLRKAQEALQRLGS
;
A
#
# COMPACT_ATOMS: atom_id res chain seq x y z
N MET A 1 -2.39 70.85 14.56
CA MET A 1 -1.56 70.29 15.63
C MET A 1 -1.85 68.80 15.89
N ASP A 2 -2.63 68.12 15.02
CA ASP A 2 -3.10 66.75 15.30
C ASP A 2 -2.25 65.62 14.69
N SER A 3 -1.52 65.88 13.60
CA SER A 3 -0.76 64.82 12.89
C SER A 3 0.41 64.21 13.68
N ASN A 4 0.96 64.91 14.67
CA ASN A 4 2.12 64.42 15.43
C ASN A 4 1.69 63.44 16.55
N LYS A 5 0.45 63.57 17.05
CA LYS A 5 -0.08 62.75 18.14
C LYS A 5 -0.45 61.35 17.66
N ASP A 6 -1.02 61.24 16.47
CA ASP A 6 -1.39 59.94 15.86
C ASP A 6 -0.16 59.10 15.49
N SER A 7 0.93 59.74 15.05
CA SER A 7 2.20 59.04 14.77
C SER A 7 2.82 58.42 16.02
N SER A 8 2.82 59.16 17.15
CA SER A 8 3.36 58.69 18.42
C SER A 8 2.52 57.56 19.03
N VAL A 9 1.19 57.59 18.86
CA VAL A 9 0.30 56.51 19.32
C VAL A 9 0.51 55.24 18.50
N ASN A 10 0.67 55.34 17.19
CA ASN A 10 0.95 54.19 16.33
C ASN A 10 2.30 53.53 16.67
N ASP A 11 3.32 54.31 17.01
CA ASP A 11 4.63 53.80 17.41
C ASP A 11 4.57 53.02 18.74
N VAL A 12 3.79 53.52 19.71
CA VAL A 12 3.56 52.84 20.99
C VAL A 12 2.79 51.53 20.78
N VAL A 13 1.79 51.52 19.90
CA VAL A 13 1.05 50.29 19.54
C VAL A 13 1.98 49.27 18.87
N LEU A 14 2.88 49.72 17.98
CA LEU A 14 3.87 48.85 17.33
C LEU A 14 4.84 48.24 18.35
N GLN A 15 5.33 49.04 19.30
CA GLN A 15 6.21 48.56 20.37
C GLN A 15 5.52 47.53 21.27
N ILE A 16 4.26 47.76 21.64
CA ILE A 16 3.49 46.81 22.45
C ILE A 16 3.31 45.49 21.68
N LEU A 17 2.96 45.54 20.40
CA LEU A 17 2.86 44.35 19.54
C LEU A 17 4.17 43.57 19.46
N LEU A 18 5.30 44.28 19.31
CA LEU A 18 6.64 43.68 19.28
C LEU A 18 6.96 42.99 20.61
N VAL A 19 6.69 43.64 21.74
CA VAL A 19 6.92 43.06 23.08
C VAL A 19 6.04 41.84 23.32
N VAL A 20 4.77 41.88 22.91
CA VAL A 20 3.86 40.73 23.01
C VAL A 20 4.34 39.57 22.13
N LEU A 21 4.78 39.85 20.90
CA LEU A 21 5.32 38.83 20.00
C LEU A 21 6.63 38.25 20.53
N MET A 22 7.48 39.07 21.15
CA MET A 22 8.73 38.63 21.77
C MET A 22 8.46 37.76 23.01
N ALA A 23 7.54 38.17 23.88
CA ALA A 23 7.11 37.37 25.04
C ALA A 23 6.45 36.06 24.63
N PHE A 24 5.62 36.08 23.58
CA PHE A 24 5.02 34.88 22.99
C PHE A 24 6.08 33.95 22.41
N SER A 25 7.05 34.48 21.67
CA SER A 25 8.16 33.70 21.12
C SER A 25 9.04 33.10 22.21
N PHE A 26 9.32 33.84 23.30
CA PHE A 26 10.11 33.37 24.44
C PHE A 26 9.40 32.23 25.19
N TYR A 27 8.10 32.37 25.43
CA TYR A 27 7.28 31.31 26.01
C TYR A 27 7.25 30.06 25.10
N PHE A 28 7.08 30.25 23.80
CA PHE A 28 7.08 29.16 22.83
C PHE A 28 8.44 28.45 22.75
N ILE A 29 9.55 29.18 22.76
CA ILE A 29 10.93 28.62 22.71
C ILE A 29 11.27 27.84 23.98
N HIS A 30 10.69 28.17 25.14
CA HIS A 30 11.08 27.52 26.40
C HIS A 30 10.22 26.29 26.75
N ASP A 31 8.92 26.32 26.45
CA ASP A 31 7.95 25.28 26.89
C ASP A 31 7.48 24.34 25.77
N ALA A 32 7.31 24.84 24.54
CA ALA A 32 6.80 24.04 23.42
C ALA A 32 7.81 23.02 22.85
N PRO A 33 9.11 23.33 22.68
CA PRO A 33 10.01 22.41 21.98
C PRO A 33 10.19 21.10 22.75
N LYS A 34 10.30 21.10 24.08
CA LYS A 34 10.57 19.87 24.83
C LYS A 34 9.47 18.82 24.68
N LYS A 35 8.20 19.23 24.73
CA LYS A 35 7.04 18.34 24.55
C LYS A 35 6.93 17.86 23.10
N LEU A 36 7.12 18.75 22.12
CA LEU A 36 7.12 18.39 20.70
C LEU A 36 8.29 17.46 20.33
N PHE A 37 9.51 17.74 20.80
CA PHE A 37 10.67 16.87 20.56
C PHE A 37 10.52 15.51 21.24
N SER A 38 9.94 15.42 22.44
CA SER A 38 9.71 14.13 23.10
C SER A 38 8.67 13.27 22.38
N THR A 39 7.59 13.86 21.88
CA THR A 39 6.54 13.16 21.12
C THR A 39 7.02 12.74 19.74
N LEU A 40 7.76 13.61 19.03
CA LEU A 40 8.42 13.27 17.77
C LEU A 40 9.47 12.16 17.95
N ARG A 41 10.29 12.22 19.01
CA ARG A 41 11.27 11.16 19.31
C ARG A 41 10.59 9.82 19.57
N ASN A 42 9.53 9.81 20.38
CA ASN A 42 8.78 8.58 20.67
C ASN A 42 8.10 8.03 19.40
N ARG A 43 7.54 8.89 18.55
CA ARG A 43 6.95 8.49 17.26
C ARG A 43 7.99 7.90 16.31
N ASN A 44 9.17 8.53 16.21
CA ASN A 44 10.26 8.01 15.40
C ASN A 44 10.75 6.66 15.92
N GLN A 45 10.85 6.50 17.25
CA GLN A 45 11.23 5.22 17.84
C GLN A 45 10.19 4.13 17.58
N ALA A 46 8.89 4.45 17.70
CA ALA A 46 7.80 3.53 17.38
C ALA A 46 7.82 3.11 15.90
N HIS A 47 8.03 4.05 14.98
CA HIS A 47 8.15 3.76 13.55
C HIS A 47 9.37 2.86 13.25
N VAL A 48 10.53 3.13 13.86
CA VAL A 48 11.71 2.26 13.69
C VAL A 48 11.46 0.84 14.23
N GLN A 49 10.77 0.72 15.36
CA GLN A 49 10.37 -0.59 15.90
C GLN A 49 9.34 -1.28 14.99
N ALA A 50 8.37 -0.54 14.44
CA ALA A 50 7.41 -1.06 13.46
C ALA A 50 8.14 -1.62 12.23
N ASN A 51 9.11 -0.87 11.70
CA ASN A 51 9.94 -1.31 10.57
C ASN A 51 10.74 -2.58 10.89
N HIS A 52 11.24 -2.72 12.12
CA HIS A 52 11.92 -3.94 12.55
C HIS A 52 10.99 -5.16 12.48
N HIS A 53 9.79 -5.05 13.05
CA HIS A 53 8.77 -6.11 13.00
C HIS A 53 8.34 -6.43 11.56
N PHE A 54 8.12 -5.39 10.74
CA PHE A 54 7.79 -5.56 9.33
C PHE A 54 8.88 -6.35 8.57
N VAL A 55 10.15 -5.95 8.69
CA VAL A 55 11.27 -6.62 8.02
C VAL A 55 11.40 -8.07 8.49
N ARG A 56 11.27 -8.32 9.80
CA ARG A 56 11.29 -9.68 10.35
C ARG A 56 10.15 -10.52 9.79
N GLY A 57 8.94 -9.99 9.77
CA GLY A 57 7.78 -10.65 9.19
C GLY A 57 7.96 -10.95 7.70
N ALA A 58 8.51 -10.02 6.91
CA ALA A 58 8.82 -10.22 5.50
C ALA A 58 9.86 -11.33 5.27
N GLN A 59 10.90 -11.39 6.10
CA GLN A 59 11.91 -12.47 6.05
C GLN A 59 11.27 -13.82 6.40
N ILE A 60 10.40 -13.87 7.41
CA ILE A 60 9.69 -15.11 7.78
C ILE A 60 8.75 -15.54 6.63
N LEU A 61 8.06 -14.61 5.99
CA LEU A 61 7.21 -14.91 4.84
C LEU A 61 8.04 -15.47 3.66
N ALA A 62 9.21 -14.90 3.40
CA ALA A 62 10.12 -15.44 2.39
C ALA A 62 10.53 -16.89 2.71
N LYS A 63 10.85 -17.19 3.97
CA LYS A 63 11.11 -18.57 4.44
C LYS A 63 9.87 -19.47 4.28
N ALA A 64 8.68 -18.94 4.57
CA ALA A 64 7.42 -19.67 4.40
C ALA A 64 7.22 -20.10 2.94
N ARG A 65 7.48 -19.20 1.99
CA ARG A 65 7.38 -19.47 0.54
C ARG A 65 8.41 -20.49 0.04
N ALA A 66 9.58 -20.54 0.66
CA ALA A 66 10.64 -21.48 0.32
C ALA A 66 10.47 -22.86 1.01
N SER A 67 9.54 -22.99 1.95
CA SER A 67 9.40 -24.22 2.74
C SER A 67 8.83 -25.37 1.90
N PRO A 68 9.43 -26.58 1.94
CA PRO A 68 8.96 -27.73 1.17
C PRO A 68 7.69 -28.36 1.73
N SER A 69 7.35 -28.08 3.00
CA SER A 69 6.18 -28.65 3.67
C SER A 69 5.08 -27.61 3.82
N ARG A 70 3.86 -27.96 3.41
CA ARG A 70 2.67 -27.11 3.56
C ARG A 70 2.38 -26.73 5.01
N SER A 71 2.63 -27.63 5.97
CA SER A 71 2.42 -27.35 7.39
C SER A 71 3.46 -26.35 7.92
N SER A 72 4.73 -26.52 7.53
CA SER A 72 5.80 -25.57 7.86
C SER A 72 5.56 -24.20 7.23
N ALA A 73 5.21 -24.16 5.93
CA ALA A 73 4.85 -22.93 5.23
C ALA A 73 3.69 -22.21 5.93
N SER A 74 2.63 -22.92 6.31
CA SER A 74 1.48 -22.35 7.01
C SER A 74 1.85 -21.80 8.39
N SER A 75 2.69 -22.52 9.15
CA SER A 75 3.18 -22.07 10.46
C SER A 75 4.03 -20.80 10.35
N LEU A 76 4.97 -20.77 9.41
CA LEU A 76 5.81 -19.58 9.17
C LEU A 76 4.97 -18.41 8.65
N ALA A 77 4.01 -18.64 7.77
CA ALA A 77 3.09 -17.60 7.32
C ALA A 77 2.29 -17.01 8.48
N LYS A 78 1.84 -17.83 9.43
CA LYS A 78 1.19 -17.34 10.66
C LYS A 78 2.13 -16.47 11.50
N GLN A 79 3.40 -16.87 11.67
CA GLN A 79 4.39 -16.06 12.37
C GLN A 79 4.64 -14.71 11.66
N ALA A 80 4.74 -14.70 10.33
CA ALA A 80 4.88 -13.47 9.56
C ALA A 80 3.67 -12.53 9.74
N GLN A 81 2.46 -13.09 9.80
CA GLN A 81 1.24 -12.34 10.11
C GLN A 81 1.28 -11.73 11.51
N ASP A 82 1.78 -12.45 12.51
CA ASP A 82 1.85 -11.95 13.89
C ASP A 82 2.89 -10.83 14.04
N GLU A 83 4.04 -10.92 13.36
CA GLU A 83 5.02 -9.83 13.28
C GLU A 83 4.44 -8.59 12.59
N ALA A 84 3.71 -8.77 11.48
CA ALA A 84 3.05 -7.67 10.79
C ALA A 84 2.01 -6.96 11.67
N ARG A 85 1.29 -7.69 12.53
CA ARG A 85 0.35 -7.10 13.51
C ARG A 85 1.07 -6.27 14.57
N GLN A 86 2.26 -6.68 14.99
CA GLN A 86 3.08 -5.88 15.91
C GLN A 86 3.55 -4.59 15.23
N ALA A 87 3.91 -4.64 13.94
CA ALA A 87 4.21 -3.44 13.17
C ALA A 87 3.01 -2.48 13.12
N ILE A 88 1.80 -2.96 12.79
CA ILE A 88 0.57 -2.15 12.76
C ILE A 88 0.24 -1.53 14.13
N ALA A 89 0.47 -2.27 15.22
CA ALA A 89 0.21 -1.76 16.57
C ALA A 89 1.13 -0.57 16.93
N LEU A 90 2.33 -0.51 16.35
CA LEU A 90 3.31 0.54 16.58
C LEU A 90 3.17 1.70 15.57
N ASP A 91 2.87 1.39 14.31
CA ASP A 91 2.58 2.35 13.24
C ASP A 91 1.35 1.92 12.43
N PRO A 92 0.15 2.36 12.81
CA PRO A 92 -1.09 1.98 12.13
C PRO A 92 -1.31 2.70 10.80
N THR A 93 -0.39 3.59 10.39
CA THR A 93 -0.54 4.38 9.15
C THR A 93 0.19 3.78 7.95
N ASP A 94 0.99 2.74 8.17
CA ASP A 94 1.75 2.05 7.14
C ASP A 94 0.94 0.93 6.48
N ALA A 95 0.73 1.04 5.18
CA ALA A 95 0.05 0.02 4.37
C ALA A 95 0.90 -1.24 4.17
N ALA A 96 2.23 -1.17 4.25
CA ALA A 96 3.10 -2.29 3.93
C ALA A 96 2.87 -3.49 4.86
N ALA A 97 2.61 -3.25 6.14
CA ALA A 97 2.27 -4.30 7.09
C ALA A 97 0.94 -5.00 6.76
N HIS A 98 -0.06 -4.28 6.24
CA HIS A 98 -1.30 -4.88 5.75
C HIS A 98 -1.07 -5.73 4.50
N LEU A 99 -0.21 -5.30 3.57
CA LEU A 99 0.20 -6.11 2.41
C LEU A 99 0.89 -7.40 2.87
N LEU A 100 1.76 -7.33 3.87
CA LEU A 100 2.43 -8.50 4.43
C LEU A 100 1.44 -9.51 5.03
N ILE A 101 0.42 -9.04 5.76
CA ILE A 101 -0.67 -9.89 6.26
C ILE A 101 -1.42 -10.55 5.10
N ALA A 102 -1.77 -9.79 4.05
CA ALA A 102 -2.49 -10.32 2.90
C ALA A 102 -1.72 -11.47 2.23
N LEU A 103 -0.42 -11.28 2.01
CA LEU A 103 0.44 -12.30 1.41
C LEU A 103 0.61 -13.54 2.28
N ALA A 104 0.66 -13.38 3.61
CA ALA A 104 0.70 -14.49 4.56
C ALA A 104 -0.61 -15.27 4.60
N LEU A 105 -1.75 -14.59 4.53
CA LEU A 105 -3.08 -15.20 4.48
C LEU A 105 -3.30 -15.97 3.17
N ASP A 106 -2.90 -15.39 2.04
CA ASP A 106 -2.95 -16.04 0.73
C ASP A 106 -2.12 -17.33 0.70
N LEU A 107 -0.90 -17.32 1.26
CA LEU A 107 -0.05 -18.52 1.35
C LEU A 107 -0.71 -19.64 2.18
N ARG A 108 -1.64 -19.28 3.08
CA ARG A 108 -2.43 -20.21 3.89
C ARG A 108 -3.76 -20.60 3.24
N GLY A 109 -4.08 -20.09 2.05
CA GLY A 109 -5.33 -20.33 1.33
C GLY A 109 -6.54 -19.55 1.86
N LEU A 110 -6.31 -18.53 2.67
CA LEU A 110 -7.37 -17.71 3.28
C LEU A 110 -7.67 -16.48 2.41
N SER A 111 -8.16 -16.71 1.19
CA SER A 111 -8.31 -15.65 0.16
C SER A 111 -9.24 -14.51 0.57
N ALA A 112 -10.36 -14.78 1.27
CA ALA A 112 -11.26 -13.73 1.74
C ALA A 112 -10.55 -12.73 2.68
N ALA A 113 -9.91 -13.26 3.73
CA ALA A 113 -9.19 -12.45 4.71
C ALA A 113 -7.97 -11.74 4.08
N ALA A 114 -7.35 -12.34 3.07
CA ALA A 114 -6.29 -11.70 2.30
C ALA A 114 -6.82 -10.50 1.50
N ILE A 115 -8.01 -10.61 0.88
CA ILE A 115 -8.69 -9.49 0.20
C ILE A 115 -9.02 -8.38 1.20
N ASP A 116 -9.56 -8.71 2.38
CA ASP A 116 -9.85 -7.71 3.42
C ASP A 116 -8.60 -6.92 3.82
N SER A 117 -7.46 -7.61 3.92
CA SER A 117 -6.17 -6.98 4.24
C SER A 117 -5.66 -6.09 3.10
N LEU A 118 -5.88 -6.48 1.85
CA LEU A 118 -5.58 -5.64 0.67
C LEU A 118 -6.51 -4.43 0.58
N ASP A 119 -7.78 -4.58 0.90
CA ASP A 119 -8.74 -3.47 0.96
C ASP A 119 -8.33 -2.44 2.02
N ALA A 120 -7.85 -2.88 3.19
CA ALA A 120 -7.26 -2.00 4.18
C ALA A 120 -6.02 -1.26 3.64
N ALA A 121 -5.06 -1.99 3.07
CA ALA A 121 -3.82 -1.41 2.52
C ALA A 121 -4.08 -0.39 1.39
N LEU A 122 -5.10 -0.64 0.56
CA LEU A 122 -5.50 0.21 -0.56
C LEU A 122 -6.53 1.29 -0.18
N SER A 123 -6.89 1.41 1.10
CA SER A 123 -7.80 2.46 1.57
C SER A 123 -7.18 3.85 1.37
N PRO A 124 -7.98 4.93 1.17
CA PRO A 124 -7.45 6.28 1.00
C PRO A 124 -6.59 6.77 2.18
N ALA A 125 -6.78 6.20 3.37
CA ALA A 125 -5.98 6.51 4.54
C ALA A 125 -4.56 5.95 4.45
N LEU A 126 -4.42 4.68 4.08
CA LEU A 126 -3.14 3.96 4.11
C LEU A 126 -2.41 3.98 2.77
N ALA A 127 -3.12 4.02 1.64
CA ALA A 127 -2.52 3.93 0.31
C ALA A 127 -1.52 5.06 -0.01
N ARG A 128 -1.54 6.16 0.76
CA ARG A 128 -0.56 7.25 0.65
C ARG A 128 0.85 6.85 1.09
N SER A 129 0.99 5.80 1.89
CA SER A 129 2.28 5.26 2.31
C SER A 129 2.93 4.35 1.26
N LEU A 130 2.15 3.88 0.28
CA LEU A 130 2.64 3.01 -0.80
C LEU A 130 3.25 3.85 -1.93
N SER A 131 4.37 3.37 -2.47
CA SER A 131 4.83 3.80 -3.79
C SER A 131 3.82 3.40 -4.87
N ASP A 132 3.90 4.04 -6.04
CA ASP A 132 3.06 3.69 -7.18
C ASP A 132 3.22 2.22 -7.59
N GLY A 133 4.45 1.70 -7.54
CA GLY A 133 4.74 0.30 -7.82
C GLY A 133 4.08 -0.65 -6.83
N GLU A 134 4.21 -0.39 -5.53
CA GLU A 134 3.57 -1.22 -4.49
C GLU A 134 2.05 -1.16 -4.57
N ARG A 135 1.48 0.02 -4.88
CA ARG A 135 0.04 0.17 -5.08
C ARG A 135 -0.44 -0.64 -6.28
N ALA A 136 0.28 -0.59 -7.40
CA ALA A 136 -0.03 -1.41 -8.58
C ALA A 136 0.07 -2.91 -8.25
N ASP A 137 1.12 -3.35 -7.57
CA ASP A 137 1.30 -4.76 -7.20
C ASP A 137 0.23 -5.25 -6.22
N ALA A 138 -0.19 -4.41 -5.28
CA ALA A 138 -1.30 -4.71 -4.36
C ALA A 138 -2.63 -4.87 -5.11
N LEU A 139 -2.91 -4.00 -6.09
CA LEU A 139 -4.09 -4.10 -6.96
C LEU A 139 -4.06 -5.38 -7.79
N VAL A 140 -2.91 -5.70 -8.42
CA VAL A 140 -2.69 -6.96 -9.15
C VAL A 140 -2.94 -8.16 -8.25
N LYS A 141 -2.45 -8.12 -7.01
CA LYS A 141 -2.65 -9.21 -6.06
C LYS A 141 -4.12 -9.37 -5.67
N ARG A 142 -4.83 -8.26 -5.44
CA ARG A 142 -6.26 -8.27 -5.10
C ARG A 142 -7.11 -8.78 -6.26
N ALA A 143 -6.79 -8.38 -7.49
CA ALA A 143 -7.41 -8.90 -8.70
C ALA A 143 -7.23 -10.42 -8.81
N GLU A 144 -5.99 -10.92 -8.67
CA GLU A 144 -5.66 -12.35 -8.71
C GLU A 144 -6.55 -13.14 -7.74
N LEU A 145 -6.69 -12.68 -6.50
CA LEU A 145 -7.53 -13.34 -5.50
C LEU A 145 -9.02 -13.27 -5.85
N ARG A 146 -9.53 -12.10 -6.25
CA ARG A 146 -10.94 -11.91 -6.63
C ARG A 146 -11.34 -12.81 -7.81
N MET A 147 -10.45 -13.02 -8.78
CA MET A 147 -10.68 -13.96 -9.88
C MET A 147 -10.82 -15.41 -9.41
N THR A 148 -10.04 -15.82 -8.40
CA THR A 148 -10.11 -17.20 -7.86
C THR A 148 -11.34 -17.46 -6.99
N MET A 149 -11.90 -16.44 -6.34
CA MET A 149 -13.09 -16.58 -5.50
C MET A 149 -14.40 -16.64 -6.30
N GLY A 150 -14.35 -16.40 -7.61
CA GLY A 150 -15.52 -16.38 -8.49
C GLY A 150 -16.26 -15.03 -8.49
N PRO A 151 -17.20 -14.83 -9.42
CA PRO A 151 -17.90 -13.55 -9.56
C PRO A 151 -18.74 -13.26 -8.31
N GLY A 152 -18.33 -12.24 -7.55
CA GLY A 152 -19.17 -11.63 -6.52
C GLY A 152 -20.44 -11.09 -7.17
N GLN A 153 -21.58 -11.67 -6.79
CA GLN A 153 -22.97 -11.30 -7.11
C GLN A 153 -23.22 -10.58 -8.46
N ARG A 154 -23.93 -11.30 -9.35
CA ARG A 154 -24.42 -10.82 -10.66
C ARG A 154 -24.98 -9.39 -10.60
N GLY A 155 -24.48 -8.53 -11.49
CA GLY A 155 -25.06 -7.19 -11.75
C GLY A 155 -24.23 -6.00 -11.31
N ARG A 156 -23.08 -6.19 -10.64
CA ARG A 156 -22.12 -5.11 -10.33
C ARG A 156 -20.84 -5.26 -11.15
N ALA A 157 -20.16 -4.13 -11.40
CA ALA A 157 -18.86 -4.08 -12.06
C ALA A 157 -17.90 -5.13 -11.47
N ASP A 158 -17.20 -5.87 -12.33
CA ASP A 158 -16.33 -6.96 -11.92
C ASP A 158 -15.10 -6.39 -11.17
N PRO A 159 -14.98 -6.59 -9.85
CA PRO A 159 -13.95 -5.92 -9.05
C PRO A 159 -12.53 -6.34 -9.44
N ALA A 160 -12.35 -7.53 -10.03
CA ALA A 160 -11.05 -7.96 -10.54
C ALA A 160 -10.62 -7.16 -11.78
N MET A 161 -11.55 -6.90 -12.70
CA MET A 161 -11.29 -6.07 -13.89
C MET A 161 -10.91 -4.64 -13.48
N ALA A 162 -11.66 -4.04 -12.54
CA ALA A 162 -11.37 -2.70 -12.05
C ALA A 162 -9.97 -2.60 -11.43
N ASP A 163 -9.57 -3.59 -10.63
CA ASP A 163 -8.23 -3.64 -10.04
C ASP A 163 -7.12 -3.76 -11.10
N LEU A 164 -7.32 -4.59 -12.14
CA LEU A 164 -6.35 -4.73 -13.23
C LEU A 164 -6.21 -3.46 -14.06
N GLN A 165 -7.33 -2.81 -14.38
CA GLN A 165 -7.32 -1.54 -15.13
C GLN A 165 -6.60 -0.44 -14.35
N GLU A 166 -6.87 -0.33 -13.04
CA GLU A 166 -6.21 0.65 -12.21
C GLU A 166 -4.72 0.34 -12.04
N ALA A 167 -4.35 -0.93 -11.87
CA ALA A 167 -2.94 -1.35 -11.83
C ALA A 167 -2.20 -0.98 -13.13
N LEU A 168 -2.82 -1.18 -14.29
CA LEU A 168 -2.26 -0.82 -15.59
C LEU A 168 -2.27 0.70 -15.84
N ARG A 169 -3.19 1.45 -15.25
CA ARG A 169 -3.16 2.92 -15.27
C ARG A 169 -1.94 3.45 -14.52
N ILE A 170 -1.59 2.82 -13.39
CA ILE A 170 -0.44 3.21 -12.56
C ILE A 170 0.87 2.70 -13.18
N SER A 171 0.90 1.45 -13.62
CA SER A 171 2.05 0.81 -14.22
C SER A 171 1.67 0.12 -15.54
N PRO A 172 1.66 0.85 -16.68
CA PRO A 172 1.19 0.34 -17.97
C PRO A 172 1.92 -0.90 -18.50
N LYS A 173 3.17 -1.10 -18.07
CA LYS A 173 4.01 -2.24 -18.48
C LYS A 173 4.11 -3.32 -17.40
N ASN A 174 3.18 -3.38 -16.45
CA ASN A 174 3.17 -4.46 -15.45
C ASN A 174 2.79 -5.78 -16.14
N ALA A 175 3.81 -6.60 -16.44
CA ALA A 175 3.63 -7.86 -17.16
C ALA A 175 2.67 -8.83 -16.45
N LYS A 176 2.68 -8.85 -15.11
CA LYS A 176 1.77 -9.69 -14.32
C LYS A 176 0.31 -9.20 -14.42
N ALA A 177 0.08 -7.89 -14.40
CA ALA A 177 -1.24 -7.31 -14.61
C ALA A 177 -1.79 -7.64 -16.01
N LEU A 178 -0.96 -7.46 -17.06
CA LEU A 178 -1.31 -7.78 -18.45
C LEU A 178 -1.63 -9.28 -18.62
N PHE A 179 -0.82 -10.15 -18.01
CA PHE A 179 -1.08 -11.58 -18.01
C PHE A 179 -2.39 -11.96 -17.30
N LEU A 180 -2.68 -11.37 -16.14
CA LEU A 180 -3.94 -11.61 -15.44
C LEU A 180 -5.14 -11.06 -16.20
N LEU A 181 -4.98 -9.96 -16.93
CA LEU A 181 -6.00 -9.42 -17.83
C LEU A 181 -6.31 -10.40 -18.97
N GLY A 182 -5.28 -11.00 -19.58
CA GLY A 182 -5.45 -12.07 -20.55
C GLY A 182 -6.22 -13.27 -19.98
N LYS A 183 -5.83 -13.73 -18.79
CA LYS A 183 -6.56 -14.80 -18.07
C LYS A 183 -8.00 -14.45 -17.78
N TYR A 184 -8.26 -13.19 -17.45
CA TYR A 184 -9.60 -12.70 -17.18
C TYR A 184 -10.47 -12.77 -18.44
N TYR A 185 -9.99 -12.24 -19.57
CA TYR A 185 -10.71 -12.30 -20.84
C TYR A 185 -10.93 -13.73 -21.33
N GLU A 186 -9.92 -14.59 -21.16
CA GLU A 186 -10.02 -16.00 -21.48
C GLU A 186 -11.14 -16.69 -20.67
N GLY A 187 -11.23 -16.42 -19.37
CA GLY A 187 -12.31 -16.92 -18.51
C GLY A 187 -13.70 -16.41 -18.90
N LYS A 188 -13.78 -15.27 -19.61
CA LYS A 188 -15.01 -14.71 -20.20
C LYS A 188 -15.26 -15.17 -21.64
N LYS A 189 -14.39 -16.04 -22.20
CA LYS A 189 -14.42 -16.48 -23.61
C LYS A 189 -14.24 -15.32 -24.62
N MET A 190 -13.54 -14.26 -24.21
CA MET A 190 -13.17 -13.12 -25.03
C MET A 190 -11.75 -13.36 -25.59
N GLU A 191 -11.67 -14.22 -26.59
CA GLU A 191 -10.39 -14.80 -27.04
C GLU A 191 -9.44 -13.78 -27.68
N LYS A 192 -9.98 -12.85 -28.47
CA LYS A 192 -9.17 -11.80 -29.13
C LYS A 192 -8.49 -10.90 -28.11
N GLU A 193 -9.27 -10.42 -27.14
CA GLU A 193 -8.81 -9.58 -26.05
C GLU A 193 -7.82 -10.33 -25.14
N ALA A 194 -8.02 -11.63 -24.95
CA ALA A 194 -7.08 -12.47 -24.22
C ALA A 194 -5.72 -12.56 -24.94
N ILE A 195 -5.73 -12.83 -26.25
CA ILE A 195 -4.52 -12.90 -27.08
C ILE A 195 -3.77 -11.57 -27.05
N GLU A 196 -4.47 -10.45 -27.24
CA GLU A 196 -3.87 -9.11 -27.19
C GLU A 196 -3.19 -8.85 -25.85
N ALA A 197 -3.88 -9.10 -24.74
CA ALA A 197 -3.32 -8.89 -23.39
C ALA A 197 -2.11 -9.80 -23.11
N TYR A 198 -2.13 -11.06 -23.53
CA TYR A 198 -0.97 -11.95 -23.41
C TYR A 198 0.20 -11.51 -24.27
N MET A 199 -0.05 -11.00 -25.48
CA MET A 199 1.00 -10.42 -26.33
C MET A 199 1.62 -9.19 -25.69
N GLU A 200 0.83 -8.31 -25.09
CA GLU A 200 1.35 -7.16 -24.36
C GLU A 200 2.15 -7.58 -23.13
N ALA A 201 1.72 -8.61 -22.41
CA ALA A 201 2.48 -9.18 -21.29
C ALA A 201 3.88 -9.64 -21.75
N LEU A 202 3.99 -10.26 -22.94
CA LEU A 202 5.27 -10.66 -23.53
C LEU A 202 6.09 -9.49 -24.09
N LYS A 203 5.47 -8.40 -24.53
CA LYS A 203 6.21 -7.17 -24.87
C LYS A 203 6.84 -6.55 -23.63
N ALA A 204 6.16 -6.62 -22.49
CA ALA A 204 6.68 -6.13 -21.22
C ALA A 204 7.74 -7.07 -20.62
N GLU A 205 7.50 -8.38 -20.65
CA GLU A 205 8.41 -9.42 -20.16
C GLU A 205 8.50 -10.58 -21.17
N PRO A 206 9.49 -10.56 -22.09
CA PRO A 206 9.59 -11.56 -23.17
C PRO A 206 9.75 -13.02 -22.69
N GLN A 207 10.24 -13.22 -21.47
CA GLN A 207 10.49 -14.54 -20.88
C GLN A 207 9.33 -15.07 -20.03
N LEU A 208 8.18 -14.40 -20.03
CA LEU A 208 7.01 -14.80 -19.24
C LEU A 208 6.37 -16.08 -19.80
N ARG A 209 6.92 -17.24 -19.43
CA ARG A 209 6.50 -18.57 -19.94
C ARG A 209 5.00 -18.81 -19.91
N LYS A 210 4.33 -18.40 -18.82
CA LYS A 210 2.87 -18.57 -18.67
C LYS A 210 2.07 -17.85 -19.76
N ALA A 211 2.54 -16.69 -20.23
CA ALA A 211 1.89 -15.97 -21.32
C ALA A 211 2.18 -16.64 -22.68
N GLN A 212 3.40 -17.18 -22.88
CA GLN A 212 3.73 -17.97 -24.08
C GLN A 212 2.86 -19.22 -24.19
N GLU A 213 2.73 -19.98 -23.09
CA GLU A 213 1.88 -21.17 -23.00
C GLU A 213 0.41 -20.84 -23.27
N ALA A 214 -0.08 -19.71 -22.74
CA ALA A 214 -1.45 -19.26 -22.96
C ALA A 214 -1.72 -18.92 -24.44
N LEU A 215 -0.81 -18.22 -25.11
CA LEU A 215 -0.92 -17.92 -26.54
C LEU A 215 -0.86 -19.17 -27.41
N GLN A 216 0.05 -20.11 -27.11
CA GLN A 216 0.13 -21.38 -27.84
C GLN A 216 -1.19 -22.16 -27.76
N ARG A 217 -1.82 -22.16 -26.59
CA ARG A 217 -3.10 -22.86 -26.35
C ARG A 217 -4.31 -22.17 -27.00
N LEU A 218 -4.27 -20.86 -27.20
CA LEU A 218 -5.36 -20.11 -27.87
C LEU A 218 -5.15 -20.01 -29.39
N GLY A 219 -3.93 -20.20 -29.88
CA GLY A 219 -3.63 -20.21 -31.32
C GLY A 219 -3.73 -21.59 -31.99
N SER A 220 -3.96 -22.66 -31.22
CA SER A 220 -4.09 -24.05 -31.66
C SER A 220 -5.54 -24.47 -31.83
#